data_AF-A0A5J5EFR9-F1
#
_entry.id   AF-A0A5J5EFR9-F1
#
_cell.length_a   1.000
_cell.length_b   1.000
_cell.length_c   1.000
_cell.angle_alpha   90.00
_cell.angle_beta   90.00
_cell.angle_gamma   90.00
#
_symmetry.space_group_name_H-M   'P 1'
#
loop_
_entity.id
_entity.type
_entity.pdbx_description
1 polymer ?
#
loop_
_entity_poly.entity_id
_entity_poly.type
_entity_poly.pdbx_seq_one_letter_code
_entity_poly.pdbx_strand_id
1 'polypeptide(L)'
;MSSSPQSSMSPLIATPAFLTTLTALFPANSTLPNPALWVAGIVFAAHSLPSEVAEVYTHAVNSTTCAEEKKNTTRVFREALFKTGNLYGAPRMINSLLEVRKTMDVVGVPDEAGYRDHDMPVEKLNEAGVKMFNHTYGEGAADTRELLRGVHPDFDYFMMSLIYGPINAFLGVIDAAQTSIAMIAALIAIEAPLQVGWHEAGAIRNGASKEDVEAVKQIAEKCLMRIKEAKGEKMKS
;
A
#
# COMPACT_ATOMS: atom_id res chain seq x y z
N MET A 1 -13.56 29.91 32.52
CA MET A 1 -13.09 28.51 32.36
C MET A 1 -13.93 27.89 31.27
N SER A 2 -13.43 27.89 30.04
CA SER A 2 -14.12 27.30 28.88
C SER A 2 -13.76 25.82 28.84
N SER A 3 -14.70 24.95 29.19
CA SER A 3 -14.57 23.51 29.04
C SER A 3 -14.50 23.17 27.56
N SER A 4 -13.34 22.73 27.09
CA SER A 4 -13.18 22.13 25.76
C SER A 4 -14.15 20.95 25.61
N PRO A 5 -14.85 20.82 24.47
CA PRO A 5 -15.69 19.64 24.25
C PRO A 5 -14.79 18.42 24.18
N GLN A 6 -15.03 17.44 25.05
CA GLN A 6 -14.51 16.09 24.88
C GLN A 6 -15.06 15.56 23.56
N SER A 7 -14.21 15.57 22.52
CA SER A 7 -14.44 14.86 21.27
C SER A 7 -14.72 13.40 21.63
N SER A 8 -15.97 12.96 21.53
CA SER A 8 -16.30 11.53 21.56
C SER A 8 -15.62 10.89 20.37
N MET A 9 -14.47 10.22 20.59
CA MET A 9 -13.81 9.49 19.52
C MET A 9 -14.81 8.45 19.01
N SER A 10 -15.11 8.52 17.71
CA SER A 10 -15.91 7.48 17.07
C SER A 10 -15.19 6.13 17.26
N PRO A 11 -15.93 5.04 17.51
CA PRO A 11 -15.31 3.74 17.72
C PRO A 11 -14.49 3.34 16.48
N LEU A 12 -13.32 2.75 16.72
CA LEU A 12 -12.44 2.29 15.65
C LEU A 12 -13.14 1.21 14.81
N ILE A 13 -12.95 1.26 13.49
CA ILE A 13 -13.58 0.33 12.55
C ILE A 13 -12.66 -0.81 12.13
N ALA A 14 -11.35 -0.68 12.34
CA ALA A 14 -10.34 -1.73 12.20
C ALA A 14 -10.30 -2.67 13.41
N THR A 15 -11.45 -3.21 13.81
CA THR A 15 -11.53 -4.08 14.99
C THR A 15 -10.78 -5.41 14.77
N PRO A 16 -10.26 -6.07 15.82
CA PRO A 16 -9.57 -7.35 15.68
C PRO A 16 -10.37 -8.41 14.90
N ALA A 17 -11.69 -8.50 15.14
CA ALA A 17 -12.58 -9.42 14.42
C ALA A 17 -12.66 -9.11 12.93
N PHE A 18 -12.69 -7.82 12.56
CA PHE A 18 -12.67 -7.41 11.16
C PHE A 18 -11.33 -7.76 10.51
N LEU A 19 -10.21 -7.46 11.17
CA LEU A 19 -8.87 -7.76 10.67
C LEU A 19 -8.62 -9.26 10.49
N THR A 20 -9.10 -10.09 11.43
CA THR A 20 -9.08 -11.57 11.28
C THR A 20 -9.91 -12.04 10.08
N THR A 21 -11.03 -11.37 9.80
CA THR A 21 -11.83 -11.69 8.61
C THR A 21 -11.05 -11.36 7.33
N LEU A 22 -10.29 -10.26 7.31
CA LEU A 22 -9.49 -9.88 6.14
C LEU A 22 -8.34 -10.86 5.88
N THR A 23 -7.61 -11.28 6.91
CA THR A 23 -6.51 -12.24 6.76
C THR A 23 -6.99 -13.60 6.24
N ALA A 24 -8.20 -14.02 6.62
CA ALA A 24 -8.80 -15.27 6.16
C ALA A 24 -9.22 -15.27 4.67
N LEU A 25 -9.30 -14.10 4.01
CA LEU A 25 -9.65 -14.00 2.59
C LEU A 25 -8.48 -14.38 1.66
N PHE A 26 -7.24 -14.28 2.14
CA PHE A 26 -6.08 -14.55 1.30
C PHE A 26 -5.81 -16.07 1.18
N PRO A 27 -5.48 -16.59 -0.02
CA PRO A 27 -5.36 -18.03 -0.22
C PRO A 27 -4.24 -18.65 0.62
N ALA A 28 -4.58 -19.68 1.40
CA ALA A 28 -3.61 -20.39 2.25
C ALA A 28 -2.54 -21.17 1.47
N ASN A 29 -2.81 -21.46 0.19
CA ASN A 29 -1.90 -22.12 -0.75
C ASN A 29 -1.08 -21.13 -1.59
N SER A 30 -1.20 -19.82 -1.34
CA SER A 30 -0.38 -18.82 -2.02
C SER A 30 1.10 -18.98 -1.70
N THR A 31 1.95 -18.69 -2.67
CA THR A 31 3.40 -18.59 -2.46
C THR A 31 3.81 -17.22 -1.90
N LEU A 32 2.91 -16.23 -1.94
CA LEU A 32 3.14 -14.90 -1.39
C LEU A 32 2.81 -14.86 0.10
N PRO A 33 3.55 -14.08 0.90
CA PRO A 33 3.16 -13.76 2.27
C PRO A 33 1.80 -13.04 2.27
N ASN A 34 0.93 -13.40 3.23
CA ASN A 34 -0.42 -12.84 3.32
C ASN A 34 -0.40 -11.29 3.43
N PRO A 35 -0.96 -10.57 2.45
CA PRO A 35 -0.86 -9.12 2.37
C PRO A 35 -1.95 -8.37 3.15
N ALA A 36 -2.94 -9.07 3.69
CA ALA A 36 -4.23 -8.51 4.06
C ALA A 36 -4.15 -7.30 5.01
N LEU A 37 -3.26 -7.34 6.00
CA LEU A 37 -3.15 -6.28 7.00
C LEU A 37 -2.49 -5.03 6.43
N TRP A 38 -1.43 -5.13 5.64
CA TRP A 38 -0.86 -3.93 5.02
C TRP A 38 -1.69 -3.42 3.83
N VAL A 39 -2.47 -4.28 3.17
CA VAL A 39 -3.53 -3.85 2.24
C VAL A 39 -4.59 -3.02 2.97
N ALA A 40 -5.10 -3.49 4.11
CA ALA A 40 -6.04 -2.72 4.93
C ALA A 40 -5.45 -1.38 5.39
N GLY A 41 -4.19 -1.38 5.84
CA GLY A 41 -3.46 -0.17 6.19
C GLY A 41 -3.40 0.85 5.05
N ILE A 42 -3.13 0.42 3.81
CA ILE A 42 -3.14 1.29 2.63
C ILE A 42 -4.51 1.92 2.41
N VAL A 43 -5.59 1.13 2.47
CA VAL A 43 -6.95 1.64 2.22
C VAL A 43 -7.36 2.65 3.30
N PHE A 44 -7.11 2.36 4.58
CA PHE A 44 -7.39 3.32 5.66
C PHE A 44 -6.54 4.60 5.54
N ALA A 45 -5.26 4.47 5.17
CA ALA A 45 -4.39 5.62 4.92
C ALA A 45 -4.94 6.49 3.79
N ALA A 46 -5.34 5.88 2.67
CA ALA A 46 -5.92 6.59 1.53
C ALA A 46 -7.19 7.38 1.91
N HIS A 47 -7.94 6.95 2.93
CA HIS A 47 -9.12 7.66 3.43
C HIS A 47 -8.88 8.59 4.63
N SER A 48 -7.62 8.92 4.94
CA SER A 48 -7.24 9.80 6.06
C SER A 48 -7.69 9.27 7.43
N LEU A 49 -7.55 7.96 7.65
CA LEU A 49 -7.90 7.29 8.91
C LEU A 49 -6.65 6.78 9.65
N PRO A 50 -5.74 7.67 10.09
CA PRO A 50 -4.42 7.26 10.59
C PRO A 50 -4.49 6.45 11.89
N SER A 51 -5.50 6.66 12.75
CA SER A 51 -5.71 5.84 13.95
C SER A 51 -6.08 4.39 13.60
N GLU A 52 -6.86 4.18 12.54
CA GLU A 52 -7.17 2.82 12.05
C GLU A 52 -5.92 2.15 11.50
N VAL A 53 -5.05 2.90 10.81
CA VAL A 53 -3.77 2.37 10.31
C VAL A 53 -2.88 1.89 11.46
N ALA A 54 -2.82 2.64 12.56
CA ALA A 54 -2.05 2.24 13.74
C ALA A 54 -2.63 1.00 14.43
N GLU A 55 -3.96 0.85 14.48
CA GLU A 55 -4.61 -0.35 15.01
C GLU A 55 -4.30 -1.59 14.15
N VAL A 56 -4.40 -1.45 12.82
CA VAL A 56 -4.06 -2.54 11.89
C VAL A 56 -2.61 -2.96 12.04
N TYR A 57 -1.69 -1.99 12.13
CA TYR A 57 -0.28 -2.24 12.35
C TYR A 57 -0.04 -2.97 13.68
N THR A 58 -0.66 -2.50 14.76
CA THR A 58 -0.54 -3.09 16.09
C THR A 58 -1.04 -4.54 16.10
N HIS A 59 -2.18 -4.80 15.47
CA HIS A 59 -2.71 -6.15 15.28
C HIS A 59 -1.75 -7.04 14.48
N ALA A 60 -1.18 -6.53 13.38
CA ALA A 60 -0.23 -7.28 12.55
C ALA A 60 1.00 -7.72 13.33
N VAL A 61 1.61 -6.79 14.09
CA VAL A 61 2.82 -7.08 14.84
C VAL A 61 2.55 -8.00 16.03
N ASN A 62 1.43 -7.82 16.74
CA ASN A 62 1.04 -8.69 17.85
C ASN A 62 0.63 -10.10 17.41
N SER A 63 0.34 -10.30 16.13
CA SER A 63 0.07 -11.63 15.54
C SER A 63 1.34 -12.44 15.28
N THR A 64 2.53 -11.86 15.51
CA THR A 64 3.83 -12.53 15.33
C THR A 64 4.43 -12.96 16.66
N THR A 65 5.33 -13.94 16.62
CA THR A 65 5.80 -14.62 17.85
C THR A 65 7.21 -14.23 18.25
N CYS A 66 8.07 -13.85 17.30
CA CYS A 66 9.47 -13.53 17.57
C CYS A 66 9.88 -12.14 17.08
N ALA A 67 11.00 -11.62 17.60
CA ALA A 67 11.49 -10.27 17.32
C ALA A 67 11.78 -10.04 15.83
N GLU A 68 12.29 -11.06 15.11
CA GLU A 68 12.59 -10.94 13.68
C GLU A 68 11.31 -10.81 12.84
N GLU A 69 10.25 -11.58 13.16
CA GLU A 69 8.95 -11.44 12.49
C GLU A 69 8.31 -10.08 12.77
N LYS A 70 8.42 -9.57 14.00
CA LYS A 70 7.95 -8.21 14.36
C LYS A 70 8.68 -7.15 13.56
N LYS A 71 10.01 -7.30 13.41
CA LYS A 71 10.86 -6.43 12.60
C LYS A 71 10.46 -6.47 11.13
N ASN A 72 10.31 -7.66 10.56
CA ASN A 72 9.90 -7.83 9.17
C ASN A 72 8.49 -7.25 8.93
N THR A 73 7.53 -7.53 9.80
CA THR A 73 6.17 -6.97 9.72
C THR A 73 6.20 -5.44 9.76
N THR A 74 7.03 -4.87 10.63
CA THR A 74 7.23 -3.42 10.72
C THR A 74 7.81 -2.83 9.44
N ARG A 75 8.81 -3.49 8.84
CA ARG A 75 9.41 -3.09 7.56
C ARG A 75 8.39 -3.11 6.43
N VAL A 76 7.73 -4.25 6.23
CA VAL A 76 6.78 -4.48 5.14
C VAL A 76 5.59 -3.52 5.23
N PHE A 77 5.01 -3.35 6.42
CA PHE A 77 3.84 -2.47 6.60
C PHE A 77 4.17 -1.01 6.26
N ARG A 78 5.31 -0.50 6.76
CA ARG A 78 5.75 0.88 6.49
C ARG A 78 6.13 1.07 5.01
N GLU A 79 6.80 0.11 4.41
CA GLU A 79 7.19 0.17 3.00
C GLU A 79 5.97 0.14 2.08
N ALA A 80 4.96 -0.67 2.37
CA ALA A 80 3.72 -0.73 1.60
C ALA A 80 2.97 0.62 1.60
N LEU A 81 2.91 1.29 2.76
CA LEU A 81 2.38 2.67 2.85
C LEU A 81 3.26 3.66 2.09
N PHE A 82 4.58 3.59 2.27
CA PHE A 82 5.52 4.50 1.63
C PHE A 82 5.42 4.44 0.10
N LYS A 83 5.42 3.22 -0.47
CA LYS A 83 5.38 3.03 -1.92
C LYS A 83 4.08 3.53 -2.56
N THR A 84 2.98 3.52 -1.82
CA THR A 84 1.65 3.86 -2.34
C THR A 84 1.23 5.31 -2.09
N GLY A 85 1.98 6.04 -1.25
CA GLY A 85 1.63 7.41 -0.86
C GLY A 85 1.56 8.41 -2.01
N ASN A 86 2.20 8.15 -3.15
CA ASN A 86 2.08 8.99 -4.35
C ASN A 86 0.67 8.93 -4.97
N LEU A 87 -0.10 7.86 -4.75
CA LEU A 87 -1.43 7.68 -5.34
C LEU A 87 -2.53 8.42 -4.56
N TYR A 88 -2.44 8.46 -3.23
CA TYR A 88 -3.44 9.11 -2.36
C TYR A 88 -2.90 10.36 -1.64
N GLY A 89 -1.66 10.75 -1.93
CA GLY A 89 -1.04 11.97 -1.44
C GLY A 89 -0.16 11.78 -0.19
N ALA A 90 1.01 12.42 -0.21
CA ALA A 90 2.00 12.36 0.88
C ALA A 90 1.44 12.77 2.26
N PRO A 91 0.55 13.78 2.43
CA PRO A 91 0.05 14.13 3.76
C PRO A 91 -0.70 12.98 4.46
N ARG A 92 -1.51 12.21 3.71
CA ARG A 92 -2.24 11.05 4.26
C ARG A 92 -1.30 9.93 4.66
N MET A 93 -0.29 9.65 3.84
CA MET A 93 0.79 8.70 4.14
C MET A 93 1.56 9.13 5.40
N ILE A 94 1.98 10.39 5.47
CA ILE A 94 2.73 10.95 6.61
C ILE A 94 1.93 10.83 7.91
N ASN A 95 0.68 11.27 7.92
CA ASN A 95 -0.17 11.20 9.11
C ASN A 95 -0.34 9.75 9.60
N SER A 96 -0.49 8.81 8.67
CA SER A 96 -0.61 7.38 8.99
C SER A 96 0.69 6.80 9.55
N LEU A 97 1.83 7.11 8.94
CA LEU A 97 3.15 6.68 9.42
C LEU A 97 3.51 7.32 10.77
N LEU A 98 3.04 8.55 11.06
CA LEU A 98 3.20 9.18 12.36
C LEU A 98 2.44 8.44 13.46
N GLU A 99 1.19 8.01 13.22
CA GLU A 99 0.45 7.20 14.19
C GLU A 99 1.09 5.82 14.39
N VAL A 100 1.53 5.17 13.29
CA VAL A 100 2.32 3.91 13.39
C VAL A 100 3.57 4.11 14.24
N ARG A 101 4.32 5.20 14.03
CA ARG A 101 5.54 5.49 14.80
C ARG A 101 5.28 5.58 16.31
N LYS A 102 4.12 6.08 16.74
CA LYS A 102 3.78 6.18 18.18
C LYS A 102 3.67 4.80 18.85
N THR A 103 3.27 3.77 18.11
CA THR A 103 3.10 2.42 18.66
C THR A 103 4.32 1.53 18.44
N MET A 104 5.22 1.89 17.51
CA MET A 104 6.42 1.11 17.17
C MET A 104 7.33 0.80 18.37
N ASP A 105 7.52 1.73 19.31
CA ASP A 105 8.40 1.49 20.47
C ASP A 105 7.79 0.46 21.45
N VAL A 106 6.49 0.18 21.34
CA VAL A 106 5.77 -0.77 22.19
C VAL A 106 5.69 -2.15 21.55
N VAL A 107 5.34 -2.21 20.26
CA VAL A 107 5.07 -3.49 19.59
C VAL A 107 6.10 -3.83 18.51
N GLY A 108 6.67 -2.82 17.85
CA GLY A 108 7.51 -2.97 16.66
C GLY A 108 9.01 -3.06 16.92
N VAL A 109 9.76 -3.13 15.82
CA VAL A 109 11.22 -3.03 15.82
C VAL A 109 11.64 -2.16 14.62
N PRO A 110 11.93 -0.86 14.82
CA PRO A 110 12.38 0.03 13.73
C PRO A 110 13.75 -0.37 13.20
N ASP A 111 14.00 0.00 11.94
CA ASP A 111 15.37 0.12 11.44
C ASP A 111 15.98 1.48 11.79
N GLU A 112 17.29 1.49 11.97
CA GLU A 112 18.08 2.68 12.30
C GLU A 112 18.43 3.53 11.07
N ALA A 113 18.34 2.95 9.87
CA ALA A 113 18.67 3.60 8.60
C ALA A 113 17.58 3.39 7.54
N GLY A 114 17.55 4.30 6.55
CA GLY A 114 16.71 4.16 5.36
C GLY A 114 17.19 3.04 4.44
N TYR A 115 16.30 2.54 3.59
CA TYR A 115 16.58 1.40 2.72
C TYR A 115 17.20 1.75 1.36
N ARG A 116 16.98 2.99 0.91
CA ARG A 116 17.32 3.44 -0.43
C ARG A 116 18.66 4.17 -0.41
N ASP A 117 19.42 4.02 -1.47
CA ASP A 117 20.62 4.81 -1.72
C ASP A 117 20.20 6.22 -2.17
N HIS A 118 20.49 7.22 -1.33
CA HIS A 118 20.12 8.61 -1.57
C HIS A 118 21.09 9.33 -2.52
N ASP A 119 22.23 8.73 -2.83
CA ASP A 119 23.27 9.29 -3.70
C ASP A 119 23.23 8.69 -5.11
N MET A 120 22.27 7.79 -5.38
CA MET A 120 22.11 7.17 -6.69
C MET A 120 21.84 8.23 -7.78
N PRO A 121 22.62 8.24 -8.88
CA PRO A 121 22.39 9.18 -9.99
C PRO A 121 20.99 9.03 -10.59
N VAL A 122 20.40 10.14 -11.02
CA VAL A 122 19.05 10.19 -11.59
C VAL A 122 18.92 9.28 -12.82
N GLU A 123 19.98 9.15 -13.61
CA GLU A 123 20.05 8.27 -14.78
C GLU A 123 19.90 6.80 -14.38
N LYS A 124 20.50 6.41 -13.24
CA LYS A 124 20.38 5.04 -12.71
C LYS A 124 19.01 4.77 -12.13
N LEU A 125 18.41 5.76 -11.47
CA LEU A 125 17.02 5.69 -11.04
C LEU A 125 16.08 5.54 -12.25
N ASN A 126 16.31 6.31 -13.32
CA ASN A 126 15.53 6.20 -14.55
C ASN A 126 15.64 4.81 -15.19
N GLU A 127 16.86 4.28 -15.34
CA GLU A 127 17.10 2.92 -15.86
C GLU A 127 16.32 1.86 -15.06
N ALA A 128 16.38 1.94 -13.72
CA ALA A 128 15.63 1.06 -12.82
C ALA A 128 14.11 1.22 -13.00
N GLY A 129 13.64 2.45 -13.15
CA GLY A 129 12.23 2.77 -13.36
C GLY A 129 11.71 2.21 -14.66
N VAL A 130 12.43 2.41 -15.77
CA VAL A 130 12.10 1.84 -17.09
C VAL A 130 12.07 0.31 -17.03
N LYS A 131 13.05 -0.31 -16.36
CA LYS A 131 13.08 -1.77 -16.20
C LYS A 131 11.85 -2.27 -15.43
N MET A 132 11.54 -1.67 -14.29
CA MET A 132 10.37 -2.04 -13.48
C MET A 132 9.07 -1.79 -14.23
N PHE A 133 8.94 -0.67 -14.94
CA PHE A 133 7.78 -0.35 -15.76
C PHE A 133 7.59 -1.37 -16.88
N ASN A 134 8.63 -1.65 -17.67
CA ASN A 134 8.56 -2.62 -18.76
C ASN A 134 8.20 -4.02 -18.25
N HIS A 135 8.75 -4.43 -17.10
CA HIS A 135 8.36 -5.69 -16.48
C HIS A 135 6.89 -5.68 -16.03
N THR A 136 6.42 -4.55 -15.49
CA THR A 136 5.06 -4.32 -14.96
C THR A 136 4.00 -4.06 -16.03
N TYR A 137 4.35 -3.71 -17.27
CA TYR A 137 3.39 -3.52 -18.37
C TYR A 137 3.57 -4.49 -19.56
N GLY A 138 4.70 -5.21 -19.63
CA GLY A 138 4.97 -6.18 -20.69
C GLY A 138 4.95 -5.55 -22.07
N GLU A 139 4.34 -6.23 -23.05
CA GLU A 139 4.25 -5.76 -24.44
C GLU A 139 3.52 -4.40 -24.56
N GLY A 140 2.56 -4.12 -23.67
CA GLY A 140 1.82 -2.84 -23.65
C GLY A 140 2.60 -1.67 -23.03
N ALA A 141 3.84 -1.86 -22.59
CA ALA A 141 4.62 -0.82 -21.92
C ALA A 141 4.90 0.38 -22.84
N ALA A 142 5.23 0.14 -24.11
CA ALA A 142 5.52 1.21 -25.07
C ALA A 142 4.28 2.08 -25.32
N ASP A 143 3.15 1.44 -25.63
CA ASP A 143 1.87 2.10 -25.89
C ASP A 143 1.39 2.90 -24.68
N THR A 144 1.51 2.32 -23.47
CA THR A 144 1.13 3.01 -22.23
C THR A 144 1.98 4.25 -22.01
N ARG A 145 3.30 4.18 -22.23
CA ARG A 145 4.19 5.35 -22.10
C ARG A 145 3.91 6.40 -23.16
N GLU A 146 3.62 5.98 -24.40
CA GLU A 146 3.24 6.91 -25.47
C GLU A 146 1.94 7.65 -25.16
N LEU A 147 0.90 6.91 -24.75
CA LEU A 147 -0.35 7.49 -24.30
C LEU A 147 -0.13 8.56 -23.23
N LEU A 148 0.67 8.24 -22.21
CA LEU A 148 0.85 9.14 -21.07
C LEU A 148 1.76 10.35 -21.39
N ARG A 149 2.75 10.21 -22.30
CA ARG A 149 3.46 11.37 -22.86
C ARG A 149 2.53 12.28 -23.66
N GLY A 150 1.52 11.71 -24.32
CA GLY A 150 0.45 12.47 -24.98
C GLY A 150 -0.43 13.26 -24.00
N VAL A 151 -0.55 12.80 -22.74
CA VAL A 151 -1.25 13.54 -21.67
C VAL A 151 -0.41 14.70 -21.15
N HIS A 152 0.88 14.48 -20.91
CA HIS A 152 1.82 15.53 -20.49
C HIS A 152 3.26 15.19 -20.91
N PRO A 153 4.03 16.13 -21.48
CA PRO A 153 5.39 15.85 -21.97
C PRO A 153 6.34 15.35 -20.88
N ASP A 154 6.24 15.86 -19.65
CA ASP A 154 7.10 15.44 -18.53
C ASP A 154 6.69 14.11 -17.89
N PHE A 155 5.62 13.47 -18.36
CA PHE A 155 5.08 12.29 -17.70
C PHE A 155 6.09 11.15 -17.62
N ASP A 156 6.90 10.98 -18.66
CA ASP A 156 7.93 9.94 -18.70
C ASP A 156 9.00 10.14 -17.63
N TYR A 157 9.49 11.38 -17.49
CA TYR A 157 10.43 11.75 -16.43
C TYR A 157 9.81 11.57 -15.04
N PHE A 158 8.59 12.08 -14.84
CA PHE A 158 7.87 11.94 -13.58
C PHE A 158 7.73 10.46 -13.18
N MET A 159 7.26 9.61 -14.08
CA MET A 159 7.05 8.21 -13.74
C MET A 159 8.34 7.42 -13.62
N MET A 160 9.29 7.55 -14.55
CA MET A 160 10.47 6.67 -14.55
C MET A 160 11.49 7.12 -13.50
N SER A 161 11.75 8.43 -13.42
CA SER A 161 12.81 8.97 -12.58
C SER A 161 12.35 9.31 -11.16
N LEU A 162 11.06 9.62 -10.93
CA LEU A 162 10.58 10.08 -9.63
C LEU A 162 9.68 9.08 -8.90
N ILE A 163 9.05 8.13 -9.62
CA ILE A 163 8.15 7.13 -9.03
C ILE A 163 8.70 5.71 -9.20
N TYR A 164 8.69 5.16 -10.41
CA TYR A 164 9.07 3.78 -10.66
C TYR A 164 10.51 3.49 -10.26
N GLY A 165 11.45 4.38 -10.59
CA GLY A 165 12.86 4.22 -10.24
C GLY A 165 13.13 4.24 -8.73
N PRO A 166 12.96 5.38 -8.06
CA PRO A 166 13.33 5.50 -6.65
C PRO A 166 12.39 4.76 -5.71
N ILE A 167 11.10 4.63 -6.04
CA ILE A 167 10.09 4.07 -5.13
C ILE A 167 9.81 2.61 -5.46
N ASN A 168 9.32 2.31 -6.67
CA ASN A 168 8.76 0.99 -6.97
C ASN A 168 9.83 -0.06 -7.26
N ALA A 169 10.93 0.31 -7.93
CA ALA A 169 12.01 -0.58 -8.33
C ALA A 169 12.92 -0.97 -7.16
N PHE A 170 12.79 -0.31 -6.00
CA PHE A 170 13.43 -0.78 -4.78
C PHE A 170 12.70 -2.02 -4.25
N LEU A 171 13.30 -3.20 -4.37
CA LEU A 171 12.68 -4.49 -4.00
C LEU A 171 13.28 -5.12 -2.73
N GLY A 172 14.03 -4.36 -1.92
CA GLY A 172 14.76 -4.88 -0.76
C GLY A 172 13.91 -5.17 0.49
N VAL A 173 12.62 -4.81 0.48
CA VAL A 173 11.68 -5.05 1.60
C VAL A 173 10.44 -5.79 1.15
N ILE A 174 9.80 -5.33 0.07
CA ILE A 174 8.74 -6.08 -0.62
C ILE A 174 9.11 -6.26 -2.09
N ASP A 175 8.79 -7.44 -2.63
CA ASP A 175 9.14 -7.83 -3.99
C ASP A 175 8.25 -7.16 -5.06
N ALA A 176 8.44 -7.53 -6.33
CA ALA A 176 7.70 -6.96 -7.44
C ALA A 176 6.20 -7.32 -7.43
N ALA A 177 5.83 -8.54 -6.98
CA ALA A 177 4.44 -8.97 -6.88
C ALA A 177 3.73 -8.22 -5.76
N GLN A 178 4.33 -8.18 -4.57
CA GLN A 178 3.85 -7.44 -3.41
C GLN A 178 3.74 -5.94 -3.70
N THR A 179 4.69 -5.37 -4.44
CA THR A 179 4.63 -3.97 -4.89
C THR A 179 3.41 -3.73 -5.78
N SER A 180 3.14 -4.60 -6.77
CA SER A 180 1.95 -4.48 -7.63
C SER A 180 0.65 -4.64 -6.84
N ILE A 181 0.60 -5.59 -5.90
CA ILE A 181 -0.55 -5.79 -4.98
C ILE A 181 -0.81 -4.53 -4.14
N ALA A 182 0.24 -3.89 -3.62
CA ALA A 182 0.11 -2.63 -2.88
C ALA A 182 -0.47 -1.51 -3.78
N MET A 183 -0.03 -1.41 -5.04
CA MET A 183 -0.61 -0.46 -5.99
C MET A 183 -2.10 -0.73 -6.24
N ILE A 184 -2.50 -1.99 -6.46
CA ILE A 184 -3.91 -2.37 -6.65
C ILE A 184 -4.76 -1.91 -5.45
N ALA A 185 -4.32 -2.19 -4.22
CA ALA A 185 -5.04 -1.78 -3.01
C ALA A 185 -5.24 -0.26 -2.94
N ALA A 186 -4.19 0.52 -3.22
CA ALA A 186 -4.26 1.98 -3.22
C ALA A 186 -5.19 2.51 -4.33
N LEU A 187 -5.13 1.93 -5.53
CA LEU A 187 -5.94 2.32 -6.68
C LEU A 187 -7.43 2.01 -6.47
N ILE A 188 -7.76 0.90 -5.81
CA ILE A 188 -9.13 0.59 -5.37
C ILE A 188 -9.60 1.61 -4.35
N ALA A 189 -8.77 1.95 -3.36
CA ALA A 189 -9.11 2.92 -2.33
C ALA A 189 -9.42 4.33 -2.88
N ILE A 190 -8.75 4.72 -3.96
CA ILE A 190 -9.01 6.01 -4.64
C ILE A 190 -9.99 5.89 -5.82
N GLU A 191 -10.64 4.73 -6.00
CA GLU A 191 -11.64 4.48 -7.04
C GLU A 191 -11.13 4.74 -8.48
N ALA A 192 -9.93 4.23 -8.80
CA ALA A 192 -9.24 4.40 -10.10
C ALA A 192 -9.23 3.11 -10.95
N PRO A 193 -10.37 2.68 -11.54
CA PRO A 193 -10.54 1.34 -12.13
C PRO A 193 -9.66 1.07 -13.36
N LEU A 194 -9.35 2.10 -14.16
CA LEU A 194 -8.47 1.95 -15.32
C LEU A 194 -7.08 1.45 -14.89
N GLN A 195 -6.50 2.11 -13.89
CA GLN A 195 -5.19 1.76 -13.37
C GLN A 195 -5.23 0.44 -12.58
N VAL A 196 -6.35 0.11 -11.91
CA VAL A 196 -6.53 -1.23 -11.30
C VAL A 196 -6.32 -2.31 -12.36
N GLY A 197 -7.02 -2.24 -13.50
CA GLY A 197 -6.87 -3.23 -14.57
C GLY A 197 -5.44 -3.34 -15.11
N TRP A 198 -4.71 -2.23 -15.22
CA TRP A 198 -3.30 -2.25 -15.63
C TRP A 198 -2.41 -2.97 -14.61
N HIS A 199 -2.60 -2.68 -13.32
CA HIS A 199 -1.80 -3.26 -12.25
C HIS A 199 -2.17 -4.72 -11.92
N GLU A 200 -3.39 -5.18 -12.21
CA GLU A 200 -3.76 -6.61 -12.12
C GLU A 200 -2.88 -7.46 -13.06
N ALA A 201 -2.81 -7.07 -14.35
CA ALA A 201 -1.94 -7.74 -15.31
C ALA A 201 -0.46 -7.65 -14.90
N GLY A 202 -0.07 -6.51 -14.33
CA GLY A 202 1.27 -6.29 -13.78
C GLY A 202 1.61 -7.21 -12.61
N ALA A 203 0.69 -7.40 -11.66
CA ALA A 203 0.89 -8.29 -10.52
C ALA A 203 1.12 -9.73 -10.96
N ILE A 204 0.34 -10.21 -11.94
CA ILE A 204 0.48 -11.57 -12.47
C ILE A 204 1.86 -11.76 -13.13
N ARG A 205 2.29 -10.81 -13.98
CA ARG A 205 3.62 -10.86 -14.59
C ARG A 205 4.76 -10.78 -13.58
N ASN A 206 4.53 -10.12 -12.45
CA ASN A 206 5.50 -10.01 -11.36
C ASN A 206 5.50 -11.23 -10.42
N GLY A 207 4.65 -12.24 -10.65
CA GLY A 207 4.69 -13.51 -9.94
C GLY A 207 3.49 -13.80 -9.02
N ALA A 208 2.48 -12.92 -8.97
CA ALA A 208 1.23 -13.22 -8.25
C ALA A 208 0.34 -14.19 -9.05
N SER A 209 -0.42 -15.04 -8.35
CA SER A 209 -1.50 -15.80 -8.99
C SER A 209 -2.73 -14.93 -9.23
N LYS A 210 -3.68 -15.42 -10.04
CA LYS A 210 -4.96 -14.72 -10.25
C LYS A 210 -5.77 -14.69 -8.95
N GLU A 211 -5.67 -15.76 -8.18
CA GLU A 211 -6.31 -15.94 -6.87
C GLU A 211 -5.76 -14.93 -5.85
N ASP A 212 -4.45 -14.66 -5.86
CA ASP A 212 -3.84 -13.64 -5.01
C ASP A 212 -4.39 -12.25 -5.34
N VAL A 213 -4.43 -11.90 -6.64
CA VAL A 213 -4.93 -10.61 -7.12
C VAL A 213 -6.39 -10.42 -6.75
N GLU A 214 -7.22 -11.44 -6.96
CA GLU A 214 -8.64 -11.39 -6.62
C GLU A 214 -8.88 -11.26 -5.11
N ALA A 215 -8.14 -12.01 -4.29
CA ALA A 215 -8.23 -11.88 -2.84
C ALA A 215 -7.84 -10.48 -2.34
N VAL A 216 -6.78 -9.89 -2.91
CA VAL A 216 -6.36 -8.51 -2.58
C VAL A 216 -7.46 -7.50 -2.90
N LYS A 217 -8.11 -7.64 -4.05
CA LYS A 217 -9.22 -6.76 -4.43
C LYS A 217 -10.37 -6.87 -3.43
N GLN A 218 -10.78 -8.10 -3.10
CA GLN A 218 -11.83 -8.35 -2.12
C GLN A 218 -11.49 -7.76 -0.74
N ILE A 219 -10.24 -7.91 -0.29
CA ILE A 219 -9.78 -7.30 0.98
C ILE A 219 -9.88 -5.78 0.92
N ALA A 220 -9.41 -5.15 -0.16
CA ALA A 220 -9.43 -3.70 -0.33
C ALA A 220 -10.87 -3.15 -0.41
N GLU A 221 -11.73 -3.80 -1.20
CA GLU A 221 -13.15 -3.48 -1.32
C GLU A 221 -13.89 -3.63 0.01
N LYS A 222 -13.58 -4.68 0.79
CA LYS A 222 -14.16 -4.89 2.13
C LYS A 222 -13.77 -3.81 3.12
N CYS A 223 -12.54 -3.29 3.03
CA CYS A 223 -12.11 -2.12 3.79
C CYS A 223 -12.86 -0.86 3.35
N LEU A 224 -12.98 -0.63 2.04
CA LEU A 224 -13.72 0.51 1.49
C LEU A 224 -15.19 0.50 1.91
N MET A 225 -15.86 -0.66 1.85
CA MET A 225 -17.23 -0.84 2.33
C MET A 225 -17.35 -0.49 3.81
N ARG A 226 -16.44 -1.02 4.64
CA ARG A 226 -16.43 -0.72 6.09
C ARG A 226 -16.28 0.77 6.38
N ILE A 227 -15.45 1.48 5.59
CA ILE A 227 -15.28 2.94 5.71
C ILE A 227 -16.58 3.67 5.31
N LYS A 228 -17.21 3.28 4.20
CA LYS A 228 -18.47 3.88 3.72
C LYS A 228 -19.59 3.70 4.74
N GLU A 229 -19.74 2.50 5.30
CA GLU A 229 -20.69 2.19 6.37
C GLU A 229 -20.50 3.09 7.60
N ALA A 230 -19.25 3.26 8.05
CA ALA A 230 -18.92 4.09 9.20
C ALA A 230 -19.20 5.59 8.98
N LYS A 231 -19.13 6.05 7.73
CA LYS A 231 -19.47 7.42 7.33
C LYS A 231 -20.96 7.62 7.04
N GLY A 232 -21.77 6.56 7.08
CA GLY A 232 -23.18 6.61 6.70
C GLY A 232 -23.41 6.81 5.19
N GLU A 233 -22.40 6.53 4.36
CA GLU A 233 -22.50 6.63 2.90
C GLU A 233 -23.22 5.39 2.35
N LYS A 234 -24.33 5.61 1.61
CA LYS A 234 -25.00 4.51 0.89
C LYS A 234 -24.17 4.12 -0.33
N MET A 235 -23.99 2.81 -0.54
CA MET A 235 -23.45 2.30 -1.80
C MET A 235 -24.30 2.76 -2.97
N LYS A 236 -23.67 3.33 -4.01
CA LYS A 236 -24.33 3.46 -5.31
C LYS A 236 -24.44 2.04 -5.88
N SER A 237 -25.68 1.61 -6.11
CA SER A 237 -26.03 0.38 -6.83
C SER A 237 -25.52 0.40 -8.25
#